data_AF-A0A3N5MVM0-F1
#
_entry.id   AF-A0A3N5MVM0-F1
#
_cell.length_a   1.000
_cell.length_b   1.000
_cell.length_c   1.000
_cell.angle_alpha   90.00
_cell.angle_beta   90.00
_cell.angle_gamma   90.00
#
_symmetry.space_group_name_H-M   'P 1'
#
loop_
_entity.id
_entity.type
_entity.pdbx_description
1 polymer ?
#
loop_
_entity_poly.entity_id
_entity_poly.type
_entity_poly.pdbx_seq_one_letter_code
_entity_poly.pdbx_strand_id
1 'polypeptide(L)' 'GDPMNVMVWLANQQSGFGRGLKAGDIVSTGTCTGLADVAPGDVVVADFGSLGCVELMLQ' A
#
# COMPACT_ATOMS: atom_id res chain seq x y z
N GLY A 1 13.27 -4.02 4.21
CA GLY A 1 12.91 -3.27 2.99
C GLY A 1 12.50 -1.87 3.41
N ASP A 2 12.62 -0.89 2.52
CA ASP A 2 12.23 0.51 2.78
C ASP A 2 11.17 0.92 1.73
N PRO A 3 9.98 1.40 2.15
CA PRO A 3 8.94 1.91 1.24
C PRO A 3 9.45 2.97 0.25
N MET A 4 10.46 3.77 0.62
CA MET A 4 11.03 4.79 -0.24
C MET A 4 11.79 4.20 -1.43
N ASN A 5 12.35 3.00 -1.31
CA ASN A 5 12.99 2.33 -2.44
C ASN A 5 11.98 2.01 -3.56
N VAL A 6 10.74 1.67 -3.19
CA VAL A 6 9.64 1.45 -4.16
C VAL A 6 9.29 2.75 -4.87
N MET A 7 9.25 3.86 -4.14
CA MET A 7 8.96 5.18 -4.73
C MET A 7 10.03 5.64 -5.71
N VAL A 8 11.31 5.44 -5.37
CA VAL A 8 12.45 5.76 -6.26
C VAL A 8 12.38 4.92 -7.53
N TRP A 9 12.17 3.60 -7.39
CA TRP A 9 12.01 2.71 -8.54
C TRP A 9 10.84 3.15 -9.43
N LEU A 10 9.67 3.41 -8.82
CA LEU A 10 8.46 3.78 -9.54
C LEU A 10 8.68 5.09 -10.32
N ALA A 11 9.24 6.12 -9.69
CA ALA A 11 9.50 7.40 -10.35
C ALA A 11 10.43 7.23 -11.58
N ASN A 12 11.51 6.47 -11.45
CA ASN A 12 12.43 6.19 -12.55
C ASN A 12 11.77 5.38 -13.66
N GLN A 13 10.98 4.36 -13.31
CA GLN A 13 10.27 3.52 -14.25
C GLN A 13 9.25 4.33 -15.06
N GLN A 14 8.49 5.21 -14.41
CA GLN A 14 7.54 6.11 -15.06
C GLN A 14 8.26 7.05 -16.04
N SER A 15 9.42 7.58 -15.66
CA SER A 15 10.21 8.46 -16.52
C SER A 15 10.64 7.77 -17.82
N GLY A 16 10.95 6.47 -17.78
CA GLY A 16 11.26 5.68 -18.98
C GLY A 16 10.11 5.62 -20.00
N PHE A 17 8.88 5.86 -19.56
CA PHE A 17 7.69 5.95 -20.41
C PHE A 17 7.28 7.40 -20.75
N GLY A 18 8.14 8.39 -20.47
CA GLY A 18 7.82 9.81 -20.71
C GLY A 18 6.76 10.39 -19.79
N ARG A 19 6.48 9.75 -18.65
CA ARG A 19 5.52 10.20 -17.62
C ARG A 19 6.23 10.39 -16.28
N GLY A 20 5.65 11.21 -15.40
CA GLY A 20 6.13 11.39 -14.03
C GLY A 20 5.04 11.09 -13.01
N LEU A 21 5.43 10.90 -11.75
CA LEU A 21 4.51 11.01 -10.62
C LEU A 21 4.05 12.47 -10.49
N LYS A 22 2.79 12.65 -10.10
CA LYS A 22 2.16 13.97 -9.98
C LYS A 22 1.87 14.29 -8.52
N ALA A 23 1.86 15.58 -8.22
CA ALA A 23 1.38 16.05 -6.93
C ALA A 23 -0.08 15.59 -6.74
N GLY A 24 -0.35 14.98 -5.60
CA GLY A 24 -1.67 14.41 -5.27
C GLY A 24 -1.83 12.94 -5.62
N ASP A 25 -0.87 12.30 -6.29
CA ASP A 25 -0.91 10.84 -6.49
C ASP A 25 -0.84 10.11 -5.15
N ILE A 26 -1.73 9.14 -4.95
CA ILE A 26 -1.70 8.21 -3.80
C ILE A 26 -1.12 6.89 -4.30
N VAL A 27 0.00 6.47 -3.73
CA VAL A 27 0.73 5.26 -4.13
C VAL A 27 0.81 4.29 -2.96
N SER A 28 0.41 3.04 -3.19
CA SER A 28 0.68 1.94 -2.26
C SER A 28 2.07 1.37 -2.50
N THR A 29 2.89 1.27 -1.45
CA THR A 29 4.27 0.77 -1.52
C THR A 29 4.38 -0.75 -1.33
N GLY A 30 3.25 -1.46 -1.34
CA GLY A 30 3.18 -2.91 -1.16
C GLY A 30 2.82 -3.34 0.28
N THR A 31 2.70 -4.66 0.48
CA THR A 31 2.35 -5.29 1.77
C THR A 31 3.59 -5.59 2.62
N CYS A 32 3.46 -5.46 3.94
CA CYS A 32 4.47 -5.86 4.93
C CYS A 32 4.11 -7.14 5.71
N THR A 33 2.92 -7.70 5.51
CA THR A 33 2.37 -8.82 6.31
C THR A 33 2.12 -10.09 5.50
N GLY A 34 2.34 -10.05 4.18
CA GLY A 34 1.93 -11.13 3.27
C GLY A 34 0.47 -10.99 2.85
N LEU A 35 -0.13 -12.11 2.40
CA LEU A 35 -1.54 -12.21 2.04
C LEU A 35 -2.25 -13.07 3.10
N ALA A 36 -3.38 -12.57 3.58
CA ALA A 36 -4.25 -13.31 4.48
C ALA A 36 -5.49 -13.78 3.71
N ASP A 37 -5.88 -15.04 3.91
CA ASP A 37 -7.15 -15.55 3.44
C ASP A 37 -8.28 -14.96 4.29
N VAL A 38 -9.36 -14.55 3.63
CA VAL A 38 -10.53 -13.88 4.24
C VAL A 38 -11.81 -14.46 3.67
N ALA A 39 -12.81 -14.64 4.54
CA ALA A 39 -14.12 -15.19 4.23
C ALA A 39 -15.25 -14.22 4.62
N PRO A 40 -16.46 -14.35 4.03
CA PRO A 40 -17.62 -13.58 4.46
C PRO A 40 -17.90 -13.75 5.96
N GLY A 41 -18.16 -12.64 6.64
CA GLY A 41 -18.32 -12.55 8.09
C GLY A 41 -17.04 -12.22 8.85
N ASP A 42 -15.86 -12.29 8.22
CA ASP A 42 -14.60 -11.93 8.88
C ASP A 42 -14.49 -10.43 9.14
N VAL A 43 -13.92 -10.10 10.30
CA VAL A 43 -13.46 -8.75 10.63
C VAL A 43 -11.94 -8.74 10.50
N VAL A 44 -11.44 -7.88 9.61
CA VAL A 44 -10.00 -7.74 9.34
C VAL A 44 -9.54 -6.40 9.86
N VAL A 45 -8.51 -6.41 10.70
CA VAL A 45 -7.92 -5.22 11.30
C VAL A 45 -6.45 -5.11 10.90
N ALA A 46 -6.09 -3.97 10.31
CA ALA A 46 -4.70 -3.57 10.11
C ALA A 46 -4.33 -2.54 11.19
N ASP A 47 -3.52 -2.95 12.15
CA ASP A 47 -3.01 -2.12 13.25
C ASP A 47 -1.61 -1.57 12.90
N PHE A 48 -1.49 -0.24 12.84
CA PHE A 48 -0.26 0.49 12.54
C PHE A 48 0.34 1.15 13.80
N GLY A 49 -0.01 0.66 14.99
CA GLY A 49 0.45 1.15 16.28
C GLY A 49 0.00 2.59 16.53
N SER A 50 0.96 3.49 16.74
CA SER A 50 0.65 4.90 17.01
C SER A 50 -0.01 5.63 15.85
N LEU A 51 0.01 5.08 14.64
CA LEU A 51 -0.69 5.63 13.47
C LEU A 51 -2.19 5.25 13.44
N GLY A 52 -2.62 4.34 14.32
CA GLY A 52 -4.00 3.88 14.44
C GLY A 52 -4.29 2.60 13.67
N CYS A 53 -5.59 2.28 13.56
CA CYS A 53 -6.08 1.05 12.96
C CYS A 53 -7.02 1.33 11.79
N VAL A 54 -7.01 0.43 10.81
CA VAL A 54 -8.00 0.35 9.74
C VAL A 54 -8.73 -0.99 9.88
N GLU A 55 -10.07 -0.94 9.94
CA GLU A 55 -10.91 -2.12 10.12
C GLU A 55 -11.92 -2.23 8.98
N LEU A 56 -12.19 -3.46 8.55
CA LEU A 56 -13.26 -3.79 7.61
C LEU A 56 -13.94 -5.11 8.00
N MET A 57 -15.24 -5.19 7.77
CA MET A 57 -16.02 -6.43 7.86
C MET A 57 -16.36 -6.89 6.45
N LEU A 58 -15.99 -8.12 6.11
CA LEU A 58 -16.36 -8.70 4.82
C LEU A 58 -17.80 -9.23 4.90
N GLN A 59 -18.66 -8.75 4.00
CA GLN A 59 -20.07 -9.13 3.93
C GLN A 59 -20.28 -10.33 3.01
#